data_AF-A0A1V6WAS9-F1
#
_entry.id   AF-A0A1V6WAS9-F1
#
_cell.length_a   1.000
_cell.length_b   1.000
_cell.length_c   1.000
_cell.angle_alpha   90.00
_cell.angle_beta   90.00
_cell.angle_gamma   90.00
#
_symmetry.space_group_name_H-M   'P 1'
#
loop_
_entity.id
_entity.type
_entity.pdbx_description
1 polymer ?
#
loop_
_entity_poly.entity_id
_entity_poly.type
_entity_poly.pdbx_seq_one_letter_code
_entity_poly.pdbx_strand_id
1 'polypeptide(L)'
;MLRRVKRLRSFFQPFYEEYDCEEMLLDNQEWRQIDYLLQITRLFFDYTTELSKTKEVTTHLVFKLYNALFDHFFEAEALLKRKRVPWKSDMLKALAAGRLKLDEYYSQTDNLKGHIYAVGTMLAPNSRFQFFLSDNWEPHWRDTYRKSF
;
A
#
# COMPACT_ATOMS: atom_id res chain seq x y z
N MET A 1 2.23 -1.16 14.86
CA MET A 1 1.85 -0.36 16.06
C MET A 1 0.33 -0.24 16.21
N LEU A 2 -0.41 0.37 15.28
CA LEU A 2 -1.87 0.62 15.41
C LEU A 2 -2.73 -0.63 15.66
N ARG A 3 -2.43 -1.78 15.03
CA ARG A 3 -3.15 -3.04 15.31
C ARG A 3 -3.02 -3.47 16.78
N ARG A 4 -1.83 -3.25 17.36
CA ARG A 4 -1.55 -3.55 18.77
C ARG A 4 -2.33 -2.61 19.69
N VAL A 5 -2.36 -1.31 19.37
CA VAL A 5 -3.18 -0.31 20.08
C VAL A 5 -4.64 -0.74 20.08
N LYS A 6 -5.20 -1.09 18.92
CA LYS A 6 -6.60 -1.57 18.83
C LYS A 6 -6.87 -2.83 19.66
N ARG A 7 -5.94 -3.80 19.67
CA ARG A 7 -6.05 -5.01 20.50
C ARG A 7 -6.05 -4.71 22.00
N LEU A 8 -5.31 -3.67 22.41
CA LEU A 8 -5.16 -3.27 23.80
C LEU A 8 -6.24 -2.26 24.24
N ARG A 9 -7.24 -1.97 23.41
CA ARG A 9 -8.27 -0.96 23.69
C ARG A 9 -8.94 -1.12 25.05
N SER A 10 -9.25 -2.36 25.44
CA SER A 10 -9.89 -2.66 26.74
C SER A 10 -9.02 -2.36 27.95
N PHE A 11 -7.69 -2.31 27.77
CA PHE A 11 -6.73 -2.05 28.85
C PHE A 11 -6.42 -0.56 29.00
N PHE A 12 -6.72 0.26 27.99
CA PHE A 12 -6.44 1.69 28.07
C PHE A 12 -7.32 2.40 29.09
N GLN A 13 -8.59 2.05 29.21
CA GLN A 13 -9.50 2.72 30.13
C GLN A 13 -9.07 2.55 31.61
N PRO A 14 -8.81 1.32 32.11
CA PRO A 14 -8.28 1.15 33.47
C PRO A 14 -6.91 1.80 33.67
N PHE A 15 -6.05 1.77 32.65
CA PHE A 15 -4.72 2.38 32.71
C PHE A 15 -4.80 3.90 32.82
N TYR A 16 -5.69 4.57 32.09
CA TYR A 16 -5.80 6.03 32.17
C TYR A 16 -6.42 6.51 33.49
N GLU A 17 -7.34 5.73 34.06
CA GLU A 17 -7.91 5.97 35.40
C GLU A 17 -6.83 5.84 36.50
N GLU A 18 -5.89 4.91 36.35
CA GLU A 18 -4.80 4.67 37.33
C GLU A 18 -3.72 5.76 37.30
N TYR A 19 -3.41 6.32 36.12
CA TYR A 19 -2.29 7.25 35.91
C TYR A 19 -2.72 8.69 35.60
N ASP A 20 -4.01 9.03 35.76
CA ASP A 20 -4.58 10.38 35.55
C ASP A 20 -4.20 10.99 34.18
N CYS A 21 -4.36 10.19 33.13
CA CYS A 21 -3.94 10.53 31.76
C CYS A 21 -5.13 10.57 30.79
N GLU A 22 -6.25 11.19 31.21
CA GLU A 22 -7.51 11.23 30.44
C GLU A 22 -7.36 11.90 29.06
N GLU A 23 -6.43 12.85 28.91
CA GLU A 23 -6.15 13.53 27.64
C GLU A 23 -5.65 12.59 26.52
N MET A 24 -5.14 11.40 26.87
CA MET A 24 -4.65 10.41 25.92
C MET A 24 -5.74 9.41 25.49
N LEU A 25 -6.97 9.58 25.99
CA LEU A 25 -8.08 8.66 25.74
C LEU A 25 -8.74 8.99 24.42
N LEU A 26 -8.60 8.09 23.46
CA LEU A 26 -9.16 8.28 22.12
C LEU A 26 -10.68 8.19 22.13
N ASP A 27 -11.32 9.16 21.48
CA ASP A 27 -12.76 9.17 21.31
C ASP A 27 -13.24 8.15 20.26
N ASN A 28 -14.57 7.99 20.16
CA ASN A 28 -15.16 7.06 19.18
C ASN A 28 -14.85 7.42 17.72
N GLN A 29 -14.61 8.69 17.41
CA GLN A 29 -14.24 9.14 16.08
C GLN A 29 -12.78 8.77 15.77
N GLU A 30 -11.85 8.99 16.69
CA GLU A 30 -10.44 8.65 16.57
C GLU A 30 -10.25 7.13 16.46
N TRP A 31 -11.01 6.33 17.21
CA TRP A 31 -11.02 4.87 17.01
C TRP A 31 -11.48 4.48 15.59
N ARG A 32 -12.48 5.18 15.03
CA ARG A 32 -12.88 4.97 13.63
C ARG A 32 -11.78 5.41 12.67
N GLN A 33 -11.04 6.48 12.98
CA GLN A 33 -9.90 6.88 12.16
C GLN A 33 -8.81 5.80 12.13
N ILE A 34 -8.48 5.22 13.28
CA ILE A 34 -7.55 4.08 13.37
C ILE A 34 -8.02 2.93 12.47
N ASP A 35 -9.32 2.63 12.45
CA ASP A 35 -9.87 1.55 11.64
C ASP A 35 -9.68 1.78 10.14
N TYR A 36 -9.92 3.00 9.69
CA TYR A 36 -9.65 3.39 8.29
C TYR A 36 -8.15 3.29 7.97
N LEU A 37 -7.27 3.79 8.84
CA LEU A 37 -5.82 3.68 8.63
C LEU A 37 -5.37 2.22 8.56
N LEU A 38 -5.91 1.36 9.42
CA LEU A 38 -5.62 -0.08 9.40
C LEU A 38 -6.08 -0.75 8.11
N GLN A 39 -7.22 -0.33 7.56
CA GLN A 39 -7.72 -0.85 6.29
C GLN A 39 -6.86 -0.37 5.11
N ILE A 40 -6.54 0.92 5.06
CA ILE A 40 -5.71 1.52 4.00
C ILE A 40 -4.30 0.92 4.01
N THR A 41 -3.71 0.72 5.18
CA THR A 41 -2.33 0.17 5.30
C THR A 41 -2.27 -1.35 5.29
N ARG A 42 -3.41 -2.05 5.20
CA ARG A 42 -3.47 -3.50 5.30
C ARG A 42 -2.61 -4.20 4.25
N LEU A 43 -2.75 -3.84 2.98
CA LEU A 43 -2.02 -4.51 1.90
C LEU A 43 -0.50 -4.31 2.01
N PHE A 44 -0.04 -3.14 2.47
CA PHE A 44 1.38 -2.92 2.76
C PHE A 44 1.88 -3.87 3.84
N PHE A 45 1.13 -4.00 4.94
CA PHE A 45 1.49 -4.92 6.02
C PHE A 45 1.50 -6.38 5.54
N ASP A 46 0.45 -6.80 4.83
CA ASP A 46 0.30 -8.18 4.40
C ASP A 46 1.43 -8.54 3.41
N TYR A 47 1.72 -7.71 2.41
CA TYR A 47 2.81 -7.97 1.45
C TYR A 47 4.20 -7.92 2.08
N THR A 48 4.50 -6.92 2.91
CA THR A 48 5.82 -6.84 3.58
C THR A 48 6.05 -8.02 4.52
N THR A 49 5.00 -8.47 5.21
CA THR A 49 5.05 -9.65 6.07
C THR A 49 5.35 -10.90 5.25
N GLU A 50 4.63 -11.14 4.15
CA GLU A 50 4.86 -12.33 3.34
C GLU A 50 6.23 -12.30 2.64
N LEU A 51 6.65 -11.16 2.09
CA LEU A 51 7.99 -11.01 1.50
C LEU A 51 9.10 -11.23 2.51
N SER A 52 8.93 -10.78 3.76
CA SER A 52 9.94 -10.99 4.81
C SER A 52 10.15 -12.46 5.19
N LYS A 53 9.16 -13.33 4.92
CA LYS A 53 9.25 -14.77 5.17
C LYS A 53 9.94 -15.51 4.02
N THR A 54 9.92 -14.94 2.82
CA THR A 54 10.53 -15.57 1.64
C THR A 54 12.06 -15.48 1.70
N LYS A 55 12.73 -16.59 1.41
CA LYS A 55 14.20 -16.67 1.29
C LYS A 55 14.68 -16.69 -0.16
N GLU A 56 13.74 -16.75 -1.11
CA GLU A 56 14.00 -16.84 -2.54
C GLU A 56 14.08 -15.45 -3.20
N VAL A 57 14.43 -15.42 -4.48
CA VAL A 57 14.53 -14.18 -5.26
C VAL A 57 13.13 -13.62 -5.53
N THR A 58 12.84 -12.43 -5.00
CA THR A 58 11.52 -11.77 -5.10
C THR A 58 11.45 -10.66 -6.14
N THR A 59 12.54 -10.38 -6.86
CA THR A 59 12.66 -9.31 -7.87
C THR A 59 11.52 -9.33 -8.92
N HIS A 60 11.06 -10.53 -9.28
CA HIS A 60 9.98 -10.75 -10.25
C HIS A 60 8.57 -10.36 -9.74
N LEU A 61 8.41 -10.12 -8.45
CA LEU A 61 7.14 -9.75 -7.83
C LEU A 61 6.93 -8.23 -7.80
N VAL A 62 7.99 -7.45 -8.02
CA VAL A 62 8.01 -6.00 -7.81
C VAL A 62 6.86 -5.31 -8.55
N PHE A 63 6.73 -5.50 -9.86
CA PHE A 63 5.64 -4.88 -10.63
C PHE A 63 4.26 -5.33 -10.17
N LYS A 64 4.08 -6.62 -9.87
CA LYS A 64 2.80 -7.15 -9.40
C LYS A 64 2.38 -6.52 -8.08
N LEU A 65 3.33 -6.35 -7.15
CA LEU A 65 3.09 -5.74 -5.85
C LEU A 65 2.76 -4.27 -5.97
N TYR A 66 3.53 -3.51 -6.76
CA TYR A 66 3.27 -2.09 -6.97
C TYR A 66 1.89 -1.86 -7.61
N ASN A 67 1.54 -2.61 -8.66
CA ASN A 67 0.21 -2.50 -9.28
C ASN A 67 -0.91 -2.76 -8.26
N ALA A 68 -0.81 -3.82 -7.47
CA ALA A 68 -1.81 -4.13 -6.44
C ALA A 68 -1.90 -3.05 -5.35
N LEU A 69 -0.77 -2.43 -4.97
CA LEU A 69 -0.76 -1.32 -4.02
C LEU A 69 -1.40 -0.05 -4.59
N PHE A 70 -1.14 0.26 -5.87
CA PHE A 70 -1.79 1.37 -6.56
C PHE A 70 -3.29 1.17 -6.67
N ASP A 71 -3.73 0.00 -7.13
CA ASP A 71 -5.16 -0.34 -7.27
C ASP A 71 -5.90 -0.16 -5.94
N HIS A 72 -5.32 -0.65 -4.84
CA HIS A 72 -5.88 -0.48 -3.49
C HIS A 72 -5.99 0.99 -3.08
N PHE A 73 -4.98 1.81 -3.40
CA PHE A 73 -5.04 3.24 -3.14
C PHE A 73 -6.11 3.94 -4.00
N PHE A 74 -6.25 3.58 -5.27
CA PHE A 74 -7.30 4.13 -6.14
C PHE A 74 -8.70 3.78 -5.64
N GLU A 75 -8.92 2.54 -5.22
CA GLU A 75 -10.19 2.11 -4.62
C GLU A 75 -10.49 2.89 -3.33
N ALA A 76 -9.51 3.02 -2.44
CA ALA A 76 -9.66 3.76 -1.19
C ALA A 76 -9.94 5.25 -1.43
N GLU A 77 -9.24 5.89 -2.38
CA GLU A 77 -9.50 7.27 -2.81
C GLU A 77 -10.95 7.43 -3.33
N ALA A 78 -11.40 6.51 -4.20
CA ALA A 78 -12.75 6.57 -4.78
C ALA A 78 -13.83 6.48 -3.70
N LEU A 79 -13.63 5.67 -2.66
CA LEU A 79 -14.54 5.56 -1.52
C LEU A 79 -14.51 6.80 -0.63
N LEU A 80 -13.34 7.40 -0.39
CA LEU A 80 -13.19 8.59 0.46
C LEU A 80 -13.65 9.88 -0.22
N LYS A 81 -13.47 10.04 -1.54
CA LYS A 81 -13.95 11.20 -2.32
C LYS A 81 -15.46 11.44 -2.17
N ARG A 82 -16.24 10.38 -1.91
CA ARG A 82 -17.69 10.46 -1.70
C ARG A 82 -18.07 10.95 -0.30
N LYS A 83 -17.12 11.11 0.61
CA LYS A 83 -17.35 11.45 2.02
C LYS A 83 -16.97 12.90 2.28
N ARG A 84 -17.82 13.63 3.01
CA ARG A 84 -17.64 15.07 3.31
C ARG A 84 -17.19 15.38 4.74
N VAL A 85 -16.98 14.34 5.56
CA VAL A 85 -16.57 14.52 6.96
C VAL A 85 -15.13 15.04 7.02
N PRO A 86 -14.80 16.07 7.83
CA PRO A 86 -13.49 16.71 7.82
C PRO A 86 -12.31 15.74 7.91
N TRP A 87 -12.29 14.85 8.90
CA TRP A 87 -11.20 13.88 9.08
C TRP A 87 -11.07 12.90 7.91
N LYS A 88 -12.15 12.62 7.16
CA LYS A 88 -12.09 11.78 5.95
C LYS A 88 -11.49 12.53 4.77
N SER A 89 -11.69 13.85 4.72
CA SER A 89 -11.00 14.72 3.77
C SER A 89 -9.50 14.73 4.05
N ASP A 90 -9.11 14.80 5.32
CA ASP A 90 -7.70 14.74 5.70
C ASP A 90 -7.07 13.38 5.40
N MET A 91 -7.82 12.28 5.61
CA MET A 91 -7.41 10.96 5.13
C MET A 91 -7.24 10.90 3.62
N LEU A 92 -8.13 11.51 2.85
CA LEU A 92 -8.02 11.56 1.39
C LEU A 92 -6.74 12.31 0.97
N LYS A 93 -6.42 13.43 1.61
CA LYS A 93 -5.16 14.16 1.38
C LYS A 93 -3.93 13.30 1.72
N ALA A 94 -3.97 12.61 2.86
CA ALA A 94 -2.90 11.70 3.28
C ALA A 94 -2.72 10.54 2.29
N LEU A 95 -3.82 10.02 1.75
CA LEU A 95 -3.80 8.94 0.76
C LEU A 95 -3.21 9.42 -0.58
N ALA A 96 -3.58 10.62 -1.02
CA ALA A 96 -2.99 11.24 -2.21
C ALA A 96 -1.47 11.46 -2.04
N ALA A 97 -1.02 11.91 -0.87
CA ALA A 97 0.40 12.03 -0.55
C ALA A 97 1.11 10.66 -0.54
N GLY A 98 0.47 9.64 0.03
CA GLY A 98 0.97 8.27 0.00
C GLY A 98 1.10 7.71 -1.42
N ARG A 99 0.12 7.99 -2.29
CA ARG A 99 0.15 7.61 -3.71
C ARG A 99 1.29 8.28 -4.46
N LEU A 100 1.49 9.59 -4.28
CA LEU A 100 2.63 10.31 -4.86
C LEU A 100 3.96 9.71 -4.40
N LYS A 101 4.06 9.32 -3.13
CA LYS A 101 5.27 8.66 -2.62
C LYS A 101 5.49 7.28 -3.24
N LEU A 102 4.41 6.52 -3.45
CA LEU A 102 4.48 5.23 -4.12
C LEU A 102 4.92 5.37 -5.59
N ASP A 103 4.42 6.40 -6.27
CA ASP A 103 4.78 6.77 -7.64
C ASP A 103 6.25 7.17 -7.78
N GLU A 104 6.78 7.94 -6.83
CA GLU A 104 8.20 8.26 -6.75
C GLU A 104 9.06 6.99 -6.62
N TYR A 105 8.66 6.02 -5.80
CA TYR A 105 9.41 4.77 -5.68
C TYR A 105 9.25 3.87 -6.91
N TYR A 106 8.06 3.83 -7.50
CA TYR A 106 7.79 3.02 -8.68
C TYR A 106 8.57 3.54 -9.89
N SER A 107 8.59 4.84 -10.14
CA SER A 107 9.37 5.44 -11.23
C SER A 107 10.87 5.18 -11.12
N GLN A 108 11.41 4.96 -9.91
CA GLN A 108 12.80 4.52 -9.74
C GLN A 108 13.03 3.09 -10.25
N THR A 109 11.98 2.24 -10.26
CA THR A 109 12.01 0.91 -10.87
C THR A 109 11.97 0.95 -12.38
N ASP A 110 11.79 2.12 -13.01
CA ASP A 110 11.84 2.29 -14.46
C ASP A 110 13.20 2.83 -14.99
N ASN A 111 14.12 3.21 -14.09
CA ASN A 111 15.46 3.70 -14.46
C ASN A 111 16.38 2.55 -14.96
N LEU A 112 17.67 2.79 -15.23
CA LEU A 112 18.65 1.79 -15.75
C LEU A 112 18.66 0.43 -15.00
N LYS A 113 18.29 0.38 -13.71
CA LYS A 113 18.14 -0.86 -12.93
C LYS A 113 16.78 -1.56 -13.12
N GLY A 114 15.83 -0.88 -13.74
CA GLY A 114 14.48 -1.33 -14.04
C GLY A 114 14.37 -2.49 -15.00
N HIS A 115 15.31 -2.59 -15.93
CA HIS A 115 15.45 -3.77 -16.77
C HIS A 115 15.66 -5.05 -15.94
N ILE A 116 16.27 -4.97 -14.75
CA ILE A 116 16.45 -6.14 -13.88
C ILE A 116 15.09 -6.61 -13.32
N TYR A 117 14.22 -5.68 -12.92
CA TYR A 117 12.86 -6.02 -12.48
C TYR A 117 12.02 -6.55 -13.65
N ALA A 118 12.15 -5.96 -14.84
CA ALA A 118 11.42 -6.38 -16.03
C ALA A 118 11.84 -7.78 -16.48
N VAL A 119 13.15 -8.00 -16.65
CA VAL A 119 13.71 -9.30 -17.00
C VAL A 119 13.39 -10.35 -15.94
N GLY A 120 13.53 -10.02 -14.65
CA GLY A 120 13.15 -10.92 -13.56
C GLY A 120 11.68 -11.34 -13.64
N THR A 121 10.79 -10.40 -13.96
CA THR A 121 9.35 -10.66 -14.13
C THR A 121 9.05 -11.48 -15.39
N MET A 122 9.78 -11.25 -16.50
CA MET A 122 9.62 -12.02 -17.73
C MET A 122 10.11 -13.46 -17.58
N LEU A 123 11.22 -13.66 -16.88
CA LEU A 123 11.82 -14.97 -16.65
C LEU A 123 11.06 -15.79 -15.60
N ALA A 124 10.20 -15.16 -14.80
CA ALA A 124 9.44 -15.86 -13.78
C ALA A 124 8.42 -16.83 -14.42
N PRO A 125 8.40 -18.11 -14.02
CA PRO A 125 7.59 -19.14 -14.68
C PRO A 125 6.07 -18.89 -14.64
N ASN A 126 5.63 -18.13 -13.63
CA ASN A 126 4.24 -17.82 -13.33
C ASN A 126 3.66 -16.67 -14.15
N SER A 127 4.48 -15.73 -14.60
CA SER A 127 4.09 -14.57 -15.43
C SER A 127 4.48 -14.75 -16.89
N ARG A 128 5.68 -15.29 -17.15
CA ARG A 128 6.32 -15.31 -18.47
C ARG A 128 6.24 -13.92 -19.16
N PHE A 129 6.32 -13.89 -20.48
CA PHE A 129 6.09 -12.67 -21.28
C PHE A 129 4.66 -12.11 -21.18
N GLN A 130 3.69 -12.88 -20.66
CA GLN A 130 2.27 -12.50 -20.67
C GLN A 130 1.93 -11.33 -19.75
N PHE A 131 2.72 -11.12 -18.70
CA PHE A 131 2.47 -10.06 -17.72
C PHE A 131 2.43 -8.66 -18.36
N PHE A 132 3.35 -8.38 -19.29
CA PHE A 132 3.43 -7.12 -20.05
C PHE A 132 2.50 -7.09 -21.28
N LEU A 133 1.81 -8.19 -21.58
CA LEU A 133 0.80 -8.25 -22.64
C LEU A 133 -0.61 -7.90 -22.13
N SER A 134 -0.80 -7.83 -20.82
CA SER A 134 -2.09 -7.48 -20.23
C SER A 134 -2.49 -6.03 -20.53
N ASP A 135 -3.79 -5.79 -20.69
CA ASP A 135 -4.30 -4.47 -21.08
C ASP A 135 -4.17 -3.39 -20.01
N ASN A 136 -3.79 -3.79 -18.79
CA ASN A 136 -3.65 -2.92 -17.63
C ASN A 136 -2.38 -2.05 -17.68
N TRP A 137 -1.49 -2.26 -18.66
CA TRP A 137 -0.29 -1.45 -18.86
C TRP A 137 -0.57 -0.25 -19.75
N GLU A 138 -0.07 0.92 -19.34
CA GLU A 138 -0.07 2.10 -20.21
C GLU A 138 0.65 1.80 -21.53
N PRO A 139 0.15 2.36 -22.66
CA PRO A 139 0.66 2.02 -24.00
C PRO A 139 2.17 2.24 -24.15
N HIS A 140 2.71 3.28 -23.53
CA HIS A 140 4.13 3.61 -23.66
C HIS A 140 5.04 2.56 -22.99
N TRP A 141 4.66 2.03 -21.82
CA TRP A 141 5.43 0.98 -21.14
C TRP A 141 5.32 -0.34 -21.89
N ARG A 142 4.12 -0.64 -22.40
CA ARG A 142 3.87 -1.80 -23.25
C ARG A 142 4.81 -1.80 -24.46
N ASP A 143 4.94 -0.67 -25.15
CA ASP A 143 5.79 -0.54 -26.33
C ASP A 143 7.28 -0.57 -26.00
N THR A 144 7.71 0.07 -24.90
CA THR A 144 9.11 0.04 -24.46
C THR A 144 9.56 -1.38 -24.11
N TYR A 145 8.79 -2.12 -23.30
CA TYR A 145 9.16 -3.48 -22.91
C TYR A 145 9.00 -4.51 -24.05
N ARG A 146 8.13 -4.25 -25.04
CA ARG A 146 8.01 -5.07 -26.28
C ARG A 146 9.08 -4.79 -27.33
N LYS A 147 9.71 -3.62 -27.33
CA LYS A 147 10.78 -3.28 -28.28
C LYS A 147 12.17 -3.65 -27.75
N SER A 148 12.31 -3.71 -26.42
CA SER A 148 13.59 -3.97 -25.77
C SER A 148 13.95 -5.46 -25.70
N PHE A 149 12.98 -6.35 -25.96
CA PHE A 149 13.08 -7.81 -25.91
C PHE A 149 12.11 -8.44 -26.93
#